data_AF-A0A395H1G4-F1
#
_entry.id   AF-A0A395H1G4-F1
#
_cell.length_a   1.000
_cell.length_b   1.000
_cell.length_c   1.000
_cell.angle_alpha   90.00
_cell.angle_beta   90.00
_cell.angle_gamma   90.00
#
_symmetry.space_group_name_H-M   'P 1'
#
loop_
_entity.id
_entity.type
_entity.pdbx_description
1 polymer ?
#
loop_
_entity_poly.entity_id
_entity_poly.type
_entity_poly.pdbx_seq_one_letter_code
_entity_poly.pdbx_strand_id
1 'polypeptide(L)'
;MKTIPLLCLAAAFAQTHAFPPQGGAPHPLPWSPPGPNDVRAPCPMLNTLANHGYLPHNGKDITEQHTINALYNALGIDAELSKYLHQEAVTTNPAPNATTFSLNDLSRHDILEHCDSNIDDIECVCCLANYVRRR
;
A
#
# COMPACT_ATOMS: atom_id res chain seq x y z
N MET A 1 -10.16 23.72 73.98
CA MET A 1 -10.70 23.99 72.63
C MET A 1 -9.52 24.25 71.69
N LYS A 2 -9.11 23.26 70.90
CA LYS A 2 -8.14 23.38 69.80
C LYS A 2 -8.70 22.54 68.64
N THR A 3 -9.09 23.22 67.57
CA THR A 3 -9.78 22.67 66.41
C THR A 3 -8.78 22.11 65.40
N ILE A 4 -9.06 20.90 64.90
CA ILE A 4 -8.47 20.29 63.69
C ILE A 4 -9.51 20.47 62.56
N PRO A 5 -9.08 20.86 61.35
CA PRO A 5 -9.34 20.00 60.18
C PRO A 5 -8.10 19.95 59.27
N LEU A 6 -7.55 18.78 58.95
CA LEU A 6 -7.96 17.87 57.86
C LEU A 6 -8.21 18.60 56.53
N LEU A 7 -7.18 18.63 55.67
CA LEU A 7 -7.36 18.72 54.21
C LEU A 7 -6.29 17.88 53.52
N CYS A 8 -6.62 16.63 53.23
CA CYS A 8 -5.98 15.85 52.17
C CYS A 8 -6.50 16.37 50.84
N LEU A 9 -5.65 17.01 50.03
CA LEU A 9 -5.87 17.10 48.59
C LEU A 9 -4.60 16.63 47.87
N ALA A 10 -4.52 15.33 47.63
CA ALA A 10 -3.69 14.83 46.54
C ALA A 10 -4.46 15.13 45.25
N ALA A 11 -4.07 16.18 44.54
CA ALA A 11 -4.57 16.44 43.20
C ALA A 11 -3.96 15.39 42.25
N ALA A 12 -4.72 14.34 41.95
CA ALA A 12 -4.42 13.45 40.85
C ALA A 12 -4.70 14.21 39.55
N PHE A 13 -3.67 14.72 38.89
CA PHE A 13 -3.79 15.24 37.54
C PHE A 13 -4.06 14.07 36.59
N ALA A 14 -5.32 13.85 36.24
CA ALA A 14 -5.68 13.00 35.12
C ALA A 14 -5.23 13.71 33.83
N GLN A 15 -4.08 13.32 33.30
CA GLN A 15 -3.63 13.77 31.98
C GLN A 15 -4.51 13.09 30.92
N THR A 16 -5.57 13.77 30.50
CA THR A 16 -6.27 13.42 29.27
C THR A 16 -5.37 13.82 28.10
N HIS A 17 -4.62 12.87 27.55
CA HIS A 17 -3.94 13.06 26.27
C HIS A 17 -5.01 13.10 25.16
N ALA A 18 -5.53 14.29 24.88
CA ALA A 18 -6.25 14.52 23.65
C ALA A 18 -5.25 14.37 22.50
N PHE A 19 -5.39 13.32 21.68
CA PHE A 19 -4.72 13.27 20.40
C PHE A 19 -5.18 14.49 19.60
N PRO A 20 -4.26 15.33 19.10
CA PRO A 20 -4.66 16.43 18.23
C PRO A 20 -5.46 15.84 17.05
N PRO A 21 -6.52 16.52 16.58
CA PRO A 21 -7.18 16.11 15.36
C PRO A 21 -6.09 15.96 14.29
N GLN A 22 -6.01 14.78 13.69
CA GLN A 22 -5.07 14.44 12.62
C GLN A 22 -5.46 15.18 11.33
N GLY A 23 -5.68 16.49 11.41
CA GLY A 23 -5.66 17.40 10.27
C GLY A 23 -4.20 17.74 9.96
N GLY A 24 -3.42 16.70 9.64
CA GLY A 24 -2.04 16.85 9.22
C GLY A 24 -1.96 17.73 7.97
N ALA A 25 -0.84 18.43 7.79
CA ALA A 25 -0.54 19.11 6.54
C ALA A 25 -0.82 18.16 5.36
N PRO A 26 -1.35 18.65 4.22
CA PRO A 26 -1.63 17.80 3.07
C PRO A 26 -0.43 16.91 2.75
N HIS A 27 -0.64 15.60 2.64
CA HIS A 27 0.42 14.70 2.17
C HIS A 27 0.92 15.23 0.82
N PRO A 28 2.25 15.29 0.56
CA PRO A 28 2.81 15.92 -0.64
C PRO A 28 2.21 15.40 -1.95
N LEU A 29 1.72 14.16 -1.92
CA LEU A 29 0.94 13.56 -2.99
C LEU A 29 -0.46 13.17 -2.46
N PRO A 30 -1.49 13.99 -2.70
CA PRO A 30 -2.84 13.70 -2.23
C PRO A 30 -3.39 12.46 -2.93
N TRP A 31 -4.24 11.72 -2.22
CA TRP A 31 -4.91 10.55 -2.76
C TRP A 31 -5.94 10.95 -3.82
N SER A 32 -6.01 10.20 -4.92
CA SER A 32 -7.14 10.21 -5.85
C SER A 32 -7.58 8.78 -6.18
N PRO A 33 -8.88 8.54 -6.43
CA PRO A 33 -9.37 7.22 -6.83
C PRO A 33 -8.89 6.87 -8.25
N PRO A 34 -8.76 5.57 -8.59
CA PRO A 34 -8.53 5.15 -9.97
C PRO A 34 -9.66 5.62 -10.89
N GLY A 35 -9.29 6.10 -12.08
CA GLY A 35 -10.23 6.39 -13.16
C GLY A 35 -10.72 5.12 -13.89
N PRO A 36 -11.71 5.25 -14.80
CA PRO A 36 -12.30 4.09 -15.49
C PRO A 36 -11.35 3.26 -16.34
N ASN A 37 -10.23 3.85 -16.79
CA ASN A 37 -9.24 3.19 -17.64
C ASN A 37 -7.95 2.83 -16.89
N ASP A 38 -7.91 3.06 -15.58
CA ASP A 38 -6.76 2.79 -14.75
C ASP A 38 -6.80 1.33 -14.28
N VAL A 39 -5.63 0.71 -14.20
CA VAL A 39 -5.49 -0.68 -13.77
C VAL A 39 -4.90 -0.75 -12.36
N ARG A 40 -5.23 -1.81 -11.64
CA ARG A 40 -4.76 -2.06 -10.27
C ARG A 40 -4.32 -3.51 -10.13
N ALA A 41 -3.46 -3.72 -9.15
CA ALA A 41 -2.83 -5.00 -8.84
C ALA A 41 -3.64 -5.76 -7.77
N PRO A 42 -3.37 -7.05 -7.58
CA PRO A 42 -3.78 -7.76 -6.36
C PRO A 42 -3.11 -7.17 -5.10
N CYS A 43 -1.95 -6.54 -5.26
CA CYS A 43 -1.17 -5.98 -4.16
C CYS A 43 -1.77 -4.65 -3.64
N PRO A 44 -2.24 -4.58 -2.39
CA PRO A 44 -2.82 -3.35 -1.84
C PRO A 44 -1.80 -2.21 -1.71
N MET A 45 -0.53 -2.55 -1.45
CA MET A 45 0.57 -1.58 -1.37
C MET A 45 0.74 -0.83 -2.70
N LEU A 46 0.89 -1.55 -3.82
CA LEU A 46 1.08 -0.94 -5.15
C LEU A 46 -0.13 -0.10 -5.57
N ASN A 47 -1.34 -0.52 -5.22
CA ASN A 47 -2.56 0.24 -5.48
C ASN A 47 -2.56 1.58 -4.73
N THR A 48 -2.08 1.59 -3.50
CA THR A 48 -1.92 2.81 -2.70
C THR A 48 -0.88 3.73 -3.34
N LEU A 49 0.27 3.20 -3.76
CA LEU A 49 1.31 3.98 -4.43
C LEU A 49 0.81 4.62 -5.74
N ALA A 50 0.01 3.91 -6.54
CA ALA A 50 -0.61 4.48 -7.74
C ALA A 50 -1.65 5.56 -7.38
N ASN A 51 -2.51 5.32 -6.39
CA ASN A 51 -3.52 6.28 -5.95
C ASN A 51 -2.92 7.57 -5.37
N HIS A 52 -1.72 7.47 -4.80
CA HIS A 52 -0.93 8.61 -4.32
C HIS A 52 0.09 9.10 -5.35
N GLY A 53 0.08 8.63 -6.60
CA GLY A 53 0.96 9.15 -7.65
C GLY A 53 2.47 8.88 -7.47
N TYR A 54 2.86 7.99 -6.55
CA TYR A 54 4.23 7.49 -6.45
C TYR A 54 4.56 6.59 -7.65
N LEU A 55 3.59 5.80 -8.09
CA LEU A 55 3.59 5.10 -9.37
C LEU A 55 2.74 5.87 -10.38
N PRO A 56 2.89 5.61 -11.70
CA PRO A 56 1.93 6.08 -12.71
C PRO A 56 0.49 5.82 -12.26
N HIS A 57 -0.32 6.87 -12.15
CA HIS A 57 -1.67 6.78 -11.57
C HIS A 57 -2.58 5.82 -12.35
N ASN A 58 -2.35 5.73 -13.67
CA ASN A 58 -3.04 4.81 -14.56
C ASN A 58 -2.67 3.33 -14.32
N GLY A 59 -1.62 3.05 -13.55
CA GLY A 59 -1.13 1.71 -13.26
C GLY A 59 -0.46 1.00 -14.44
N LYS A 60 -0.07 1.71 -15.50
CA LYS A 60 0.46 1.12 -16.74
C LYS A 60 1.91 1.51 -16.99
N ASP A 61 2.61 0.70 -17.78
CA ASP A 61 3.97 0.96 -18.28
C ASP A 61 4.94 1.37 -17.16
N ILE A 62 4.89 0.66 -16.04
CA ILE A 62 5.75 0.90 -14.88
C ILE A 62 7.16 0.44 -15.24
N THR A 63 8.10 1.37 -15.20
CA THR A 63 9.52 1.16 -15.49
C THR A 63 10.28 0.79 -14.21
N GLU A 64 11.52 0.32 -14.37
CA GLU A 64 12.43 0.09 -13.24
C GLU A 64 12.58 1.35 -12.39
N GLN A 65 12.79 2.50 -13.04
CA GLN A 65 12.95 3.78 -12.35
C GLN A 65 11.68 4.22 -11.62
N HIS A 66 10.48 3.98 -12.18
CA HIS A 66 9.23 4.21 -11.46
C HIS A 66 9.18 3.39 -10.17
N THR A 67 9.57 2.12 -10.24
CA THR A 67 9.55 1.18 -9.11
C THR A 67 10.54 1.62 -8.03
N ILE A 68 11.80 1.89 -8.40
CA ILE A 68 12.84 2.37 -7.48
C ILE A 68 12.40 3.66 -6.79
N ASN A 69 11.93 4.66 -7.55
CA ASN A 69 11.53 5.94 -7.00
C ASN A 69 10.31 5.79 -6.06
N ALA A 70 9.31 4.98 -6.44
CA ALA A 70 8.11 4.80 -5.64
C ALA A 70 8.42 4.12 -4.31
N LEU A 71 9.16 3.00 -4.34
CA LEU A 71 9.48 2.21 -3.16
C LEU A 71 10.45 2.95 -2.22
N TYR A 72 11.43 3.67 -2.77
CA TYR A 72 12.32 4.50 -1.95
C TYR A 72 11.58 5.67 -1.29
N ASN A 73 10.82 6.46 -2.06
CA ASN A 73 10.20 7.68 -1.53
C ASN A 73 9.00 7.41 -0.61
N ALA A 74 8.29 6.29 -0.81
CA ALA A 74 7.12 5.97 0.01
C ALA A 74 7.45 5.05 1.19
N LEU A 75 8.42 4.13 1.04
CA LEU A 75 8.67 3.05 2.00
C LEU A 75 10.13 2.97 2.47
N GLY A 76 11.05 3.74 1.89
CA GLY A 76 12.47 3.70 2.23
C GLY A 76 13.18 2.41 1.79
N ILE A 77 12.62 1.68 0.82
CA ILE A 77 13.23 0.46 0.28
C ILE A 77 14.40 0.84 -0.63
N ASP A 78 15.51 0.10 -0.51
CA ASP A 78 16.71 0.35 -1.28
C ASP A 78 16.56 0.06 -2.78
N ALA A 79 17.46 0.60 -3.58
CA ALA A 79 17.40 0.51 -5.03
C ALA A 79 17.63 -0.92 -5.55
N GLU A 80 18.48 -1.72 -4.90
CA GLU A 80 18.79 -3.08 -5.35
C GLU A 80 17.58 -3.99 -5.15
N LEU A 81 16.95 -3.93 -3.96
CA LEU A 81 15.70 -4.68 -3.71
C LEU A 81 14.56 -4.20 -4.63
N SER A 82 14.43 -2.89 -4.83
CA SER A 82 13.41 -2.34 -5.73
C SER A 82 13.59 -2.79 -7.18
N LYS A 83 14.84 -2.86 -7.65
CA LYS A 83 15.18 -3.37 -8.97
C LYS A 83 14.86 -4.86 -9.10
N TYR A 84 15.23 -5.66 -8.10
CA TYR A 84 14.88 -7.07 -8.07
C TYR A 84 13.36 -7.29 -8.16
N LEU A 85 12.58 -6.58 -7.34
CA LEU A 85 11.11 -6.63 -7.38
C LEU A 85 10.54 -6.20 -8.73
N HIS A 86 11.16 -5.22 -9.39
CA HIS A 86 10.77 -4.82 -10.74
C HIS A 86 11.02 -5.93 -11.77
N GLN A 87 12.18 -6.58 -11.71
CA GLN A 87 12.54 -7.67 -12.63
C GLN A 87 11.56 -8.84 -12.51
N GLU A 88 11.21 -9.22 -11.27
CA GLU A 88 10.17 -10.22 -11.04
C GLU A 88 8.84 -9.76 -11.64
N ALA A 89 8.39 -8.54 -11.36
CA ALA A 89 7.14 -8.00 -11.88
C ALA A 89 7.07 -8.02 -13.43
N VAL A 90 8.17 -7.76 -14.12
CA VAL A 90 8.26 -7.80 -15.59
C VAL A 90 8.02 -9.21 -16.15
N THR A 91 8.33 -10.28 -15.41
CA THR A 91 8.03 -11.66 -15.85
C THR A 91 6.53 -11.92 -16.04
N THR A 92 5.69 -11.12 -15.36
CA THR A 92 4.24 -11.15 -15.51
C THR A 92 3.75 -10.39 -16.74
N ASN A 93 4.59 -9.65 -17.47
CA ASN A 93 4.18 -9.07 -18.73
C ASN A 93 4.21 -10.14 -19.85
N PRO A 94 3.10 -10.43 -20.55
CA PRO A 94 3.08 -11.45 -21.60
C PRO A 94 3.80 -11.03 -22.88
N ALA A 95 4.19 -9.75 -23.04
CA ALA A 95 4.88 -9.28 -24.22
C ALA A 95 6.31 -9.82 -24.29
N PRO A 96 6.79 -10.26 -25.47
CA PRO A 96 8.17 -10.71 -25.63
C PRO A 96 9.13 -9.54 -25.40
N ASN A 97 10.20 -9.77 -24.64
CA ASN A 97 11.21 -8.77 -24.29
C ASN A 97 10.65 -7.53 -23.57
N ALA A 98 9.61 -7.70 -22.76
CA ALA A 98 9.07 -6.62 -21.93
C ALA A 98 10.16 -6.04 -21.01
N THR A 99 10.13 -4.72 -20.84
CA THR A 99 10.98 -3.96 -19.90
C THR A 99 10.15 -3.18 -18.89
N THR A 100 8.83 -3.31 -18.95
CA THR A 100 7.84 -2.66 -18.10
C THR A 100 6.76 -3.66 -17.72
N PHE A 101 6.00 -3.34 -16.69
CA PHE A 101 4.79 -4.07 -16.33
C PHE A 101 3.64 -3.10 -16.05
N SER A 102 2.41 -3.57 -16.20
CA SER A 102 1.22 -2.89 -15.72
C SER A 102 0.70 -3.59 -14.46
N LEU A 103 0.04 -2.86 -13.56
CA LEU A 103 -0.41 -3.40 -12.28
C LEU A 103 -1.34 -4.62 -12.43
N ASN A 104 -2.13 -4.69 -13.50
CA ASN A 104 -2.98 -5.85 -13.79
C ASN A 104 -2.21 -7.07 -14.33
N ASP A 105 -0.98 -6.91 -14.83
CA ASP A 105 -0.14 -8.03 -15.27
C ASP A 105 0.21 -8.94 -14.09
N LEU A 106 0.36 -8.36 -12.89
CA LEU A 106 0.59 -9.06 -11.62
C LEU A 106 -0.57 -9.96 -11.17
N SER A 107 -1.67 -10.02 -11.92
CA SER A 107 -2.80 -10.92 -11.65
C SER A 107 -2.74 -12.23 -12.46
N ARG A 108 -1.69 -12.43 -13.28
CA ARG A 108 -1.58 -13.57 -14.19
C ARG A 108 -1.08 -14.83 -13.50
N HIS A 109 -2.03 -15.67 -13.10
CA HIS A 109 -1.84 -16.97 -12.46
C HIS A 109 -0.61 -17.80 -12.90
N ASP A 110 0.01 -18.42 -11.90
CA ASP A 110 1.16 -19.31 -11.92
C ASP A 110 2.51 -18.65 -12.28
N ILE A 111 2.67 -17.35 -12.03
CA ILE A 111 3.94 -16.63 -12.27
C ILE A 111 4.48 -16.01 -10.99
N LEU A 112 3.77 -15.03 -10.43
CA LEU A 112 4.16 -14.37 -9.17
C LEU A 112 3.05 -14.43 -8.12
N GLU A 113 1.79 -14.32 -8.54
CA GLU A 113 0.66 -14.54 -7.65
C GLU A 113 0.64 -15.98 -7.14
N HIS A 114 1.07 -16.16 -5.91
CA HIS A 114 0.90 -17.40 -5.18
C HIS A 114 -0.40 -17.37 -4.36
N CYS A 115 -1.06 -18.53 -4.24
CA CYS A 115 -2.30 -18.74 -3.46
C CYS A 115 -2.05 -18.74 -1.94
N ASP A 116 -1.22 -17.83 -1.46
CA ASP A 116 -0.97 -17.64 -0.05
C ASP A 116 -0.76 -16.14 0.18
N SER A 117 -1.85 -15.38 0.26
CA SER A 117 -1.76 -13.92 0.40
C SER A 117 -2.29 -13.35 1.71
N ASN A 118 -2.35 -14.04 2.87
CA ASN A 118 -2.79 -13.30 4.07
C ASN A 118 -1.53 -12.57 4.48
N ILE A 119 -1.64 -11.88 5.61
CA ILE A 119 -0.44 -11.82 6.41
C ILE A 119 0.10 -13.25 6.74
N ASP A 120 -0.75 -14.31 6.70
CA ASP A 120 -0.48 -15.77 6.52
C ASP A 120 -1.67 -16.61 5.85
N ASP A 121 -1.92 -16.68 4.50
CA ASP A 121 -3.05 -17.41 3.77
C ASP A 121 -4.35 -16.73 3.15
N ILE A 122 -4.28 -15.68 2.30
CA ILE A 122 -5.35 -15.19 1.39
C ILE A 122 -5.10 -16.06 0.18
N GLU A 123 -5.72 -17.23 0.17
CA GLU A 123 -6.29 -17.58 -1.10
C GLU A 123 -7.28 -16.46 -1.48
N CYS A 124 -7.28 -16.06 -2.75
CA CYS A 124 -8.53 -15.75 -3.43
C CYS A 124 -9.11 -14.32 -3.46
N VAL A 125 -8.38 -13.19 -3.34
CA VAL A 125 -8.97 -11.93 -3.88
C VAL A 125 -8.99 -11.96 -5.42
N CYS A 126 -7.94 -12.48 -6.07
CA CYS A 126 -7.92 -12.68 -7.53
C CYS A 126 -8.66 -13.94 -7.99
N CYS A 127 -8.69 -15.00 -7.17
CA CYS A 127 -9.28 -16.27 -7.59
C CYS A 127 -10.81 -16.35 -7.31
N LEU A 128 -11.39 -15.66 -6.30
CA LEU A 128 -12.87 -15.59 -6.17
C LEU A 128 -13.54 -14.74 -7.26
N ALA A 129 -12.91 -13.65 -7.70
CA ALA A 129 -13.45 -12.82 -8.78
C ALA A 129 -13.58 -13.58 -10.11
N ASN A 130 -12.72 -14.58 -10.35
CA ASN A 130 -12.79 -15.45 -11.53
C ASN A 130 -13.53 -16.78 -11.28
N TYR A 131 -13.68 -17.23 -10.03
CA TYR A 131 -14.51 -18.39 -9.67
C TYR A 131 -16.00 -18.12 -9.91
N VAL A 132 -16.49 -16.92 -9.61
CA VAL A 132 -17.89 -16.53 -9.89
C VAL A 132 -18.17 -16.33 -11.39
N ARG A 133 -17.12 -16.12 -12.22
CA ARG A 133 -17.26 -16.08 -13.69
C ARG A 133 -17.20 -17.44 -14.39
N ARG A 134 -16.92 -18.53 -13.66
CA ARG A 134 -16.91 -19.91 -14.19
C ARG A 134 -18.04 -20.77 -13.63
N ARG A 135 -19.09 -20.15 -13.06
CA ARG A 135 -20.36 -20.81 -12.72
C ARG A 135 -21.52 -20.13 -13.43
#